data_AF-A0A534FDH2-F1
#
_entry.id   AF-A0A534FDH2-F1
#
_cell.length_a   1.000
_cell.length_b   1.000
_cell.length_c   1.000
_cell.angle_alpha   90.00
_cell.angle_beta   90.00
_cell.angle_gamma   90.00
#
_symmetry.space_group_name_H-M   'P 1'
#
loop_
_entity.id
_entity.type
_entity.pdbx_description
1 polymer ?
#
loop_
_entity_poly.entity_id
_entity_poly.type
_entity_poly.pdbx_seq_one_letter_code
_entity_poly.pdbx_strand_id
1 'polypeptide(L)' 'MASETTHRFIVVEGPIGVGKTSLARRLCVSLSAQAVLEQAAQNPFLERFYRNPRAGALPLQLYFLLQRAQQLAALKQADL' A
#
# COMPACT_ATOMS: atom_id res chain seq x y z
N MET A 1 1.48 -25.25 -23.67
CA MET A 1 0.46 -24.24 -24.01
C MET A 1 -0.24 -23.82 -22.73
N ALA A 2 -0.61 -22.54 -22.64
CA ALA A 2 -1.00 -21.75 -21.47
C ALA A 2 0.20 -21.21 -20.65
N SER A 3 0.44 -19.90 -20.81
CA SER A 3 1.37 -19.08 -20.04
C SER A 3 1.00 -19.12 -18.56
N GLU A 4 1.90 -19.64 -17.71
CA GLU A 4 1.85 -19.42 -16.26
C GLU A 4 1.91 -17.91 -16.01
N THR A 5 0.76 -17.30 -15.80
CA THR A 5 0.68 -15.89 -15.44
C THR A 5 1.00 -15.78 -13.95
N THR A 6 2.31 -15.82 -13.73
CA THR A 6 3.13 -15.22 -12.67
C THR A 6 2.59 -13.87 -12.17
N HIS A 7 1.45 -13.84 -11.50
CA HIS A 7 0.96 -12.59 -10.91
C HIS A 7 1.65 -12.33 -9.56
N ARG A 8 2.95 -12.07 -9.65
CA ARG A 8 3.75 -11.43 -8.61
C ARG A 8 3.40 -9.93 -8.60
N PHE A 9 2.67 -9.52 -7.57
CA PHE A 9 2.31 -8.14 -7.19
C PHE A 9 1.68 -7.25 -8.27
N ILE A 10 0.43 -6.84 -8.04
CA ILE A 10 -0.22 -5.75 -8.77
C ILE A 10 -0.20 -4.50 -7.90
N VAL A 11 0.34 -3.39 -8.40
CA VAL A 11 0.38 -2.10 -7.71
C VAL A 11 -0.63 -1.15 -8.35
N VAL A 12 -1.47 -0.52 -7.51
CA VAL A 12 -2.49 0.45 -7.95
C VAL A 12 -2.10 1.84 -7.44
N GLU A 13 -1.66 2.72 -8.35
CA GLU A 13 -1.17 4.07 -8.06
C GLU A 13 -2.14 5.16 -8.53
N GLY A 14 -2.02 6.36 -7.96
CA GLY A 14 -2.80 7.53 -8.37
C GLY A 14 -3.12 8.54 -7.26
N PRO A 15 -3.74 9.69 -7.60
CA PRO A 15 -4.04 10.76 -6.65
C PRO A 15 -4.92 10.34 -5.46
N ILE A 16 -4.85 11.07 -4.35
CA ILE A 16 -5.74 10.88 -3.20
C ILE A 16 -7.18 11.13 -3.66
N GLY A 17 -8.12 10.27 -3.26
CA GLY A 17 -9.54 10.39 -3.60
C GLY A 17 -9.97 9.77 -4.94
N VAL A 18 -9.05 9.33 -5.81
CA VAL A 18 -9.39 8.79 -7.15
C VAL A 18 -10.04 7.39 -7.13
N GLY A 19 -10.13 6.74 -5.96
CA GLY A 19 -10.76 5.42 -5.83
C GLY A 19 -9.82 4.21 -5.90
N LYS A 20 -8.50 4.40 -5.68
CA LYS A 20 -7.50 3.31 -5.67
C LYS A 20 -7.90 2.10 -4.81
N THR A 21 -8.30 2.34 -3.57
CA THR A 21 -8.70 1.28 -2.63
C THR A 21 -9.92 0.50 -3.13
N SER A 22 -10.87 1.20 -3.76
CA SER A 22 -12.05 0.57 -4.36
C SER A 22 -11.66 -0.31 -5.56
N LEU A 23 -10.76 0.18 -6.42
CA LEU A 23 -10.24 -0.59 -7.55
C LEU A 23 -9.44 -1.82 -7.08
N ALA A 24 -8.52 -1.65 -6.13
CA ALA A 24 -7.71 -2.73 -5.57
C ALA A 24 -8.58 -3.85 -4.97
N ARG A 25 -9.62 -3.49 -4.20
CA ARG A 25 -10.57 -4.48 -3.65
C ARG A 25 -11.31 -5.25 -4.74
N ARG A 26 -11.75 -4.59 -5.81
CA ARG A 26 -12.40 -5.26 -6.95
C ARG A 26 -11.44 -6.21 -7.66
N LEU A 27 -10.19 -5.79 -7.89
CA LEU A 27 -9.16 -6.64 -8.47
C LEU A 27 -8.88 -7.87 -7.61
N CYS A 28 -8.81 -7.74 -6.28
CA CYS A 28 -8.64 -8.88 -5.38
C CYS A 28 -9.76 -9.91 -5.53
N VAL A 29 -11.02 -9.47 -5.63
CA VAL A 29 -12.16 -10.37 -5.86
C VAL A 29 -12.07 -11.04 -7.23
N SER A 30 -11.78 -10.27 -8.29
CA SER A 30 -11.74 -10.82 -9.66
C SER A 30 -10.57 -11.76 -9.93
N LEU A 31 -9.45 -11.58 -9.22
CA LEU A 31 -8.21 -12.35 -9.43
C LEU A 31 -7.92 -13.35 -8.31
N SER A 32 -8.83 -13.48 -7.32
CA SER A 32 -8.58 -14.26 -6.09
C SER A 32 -7.24 -13.89 -5.41
N ALA A 33 -6.90 -12.61 -5.43
CA ALA A 33 -5.63 -12.10 -4.91
C ALA A 33 -5.77 -11.54 -3.49
N GLN A 34 -4.67 -11.55 -2.73
CA GLN A 34 -4.61 -10.91 -1.41
C GLN A 34 -4.46 -9.38 -1.53
N ALA A 35 -5.26 -8.63 -0.77
CA ALA A 35 -5.13 -7.18 -0.69
C ALA A 35 -3.99 -6.76 0.25
N VAL A 36 -3.13 -5.86 -0.21
CA VAL A 36 -2.09 -5.22 0.61
C VAL A 36 -2.33 -3.71 0.58
N LEU A 37 -3.03 -3.20 1.61
CA LEU A 37 -3.47 -1.81 1.68
C LEU A 37 -2.55 -0.96 2.57
N GLU A 38 -2.46 0.33 2.25
CA GLU A 38 -1.80 1.31 3.11
C GLU A 38 -2.62 1.54 4.39
N GLN A 39 -1.94 1.66 5.53
CA GLN A 39 -2.57 1.84 6.84
C GLN A 39 -2.37 3.28 7.33
N ALA A 40 -2.78 4.26 6.52
CA ALA A 40 -2.53 5.68 6.80
C ALA A 40 -3.01 6.15 8.18
N ALA A 41 -4.12 5.60 8.68
CA ALA A 41 -4.65 5.92 10.01
C ALA A 41 -3.73 5.52 11.18
N GLN A 42 -2.76 4.62 10.94
CA GLN A 42 -1.77 4.22 11.95
C GLN A 42 -0.55 5.14 12.00
N ASN A 43 -0.40 6.07 11.04
CA ASN A 43 0.73 6.97 10.98
C ASN A 43 0.58 8.08 12.05
N PRO A 44 1.39 8.08 13.12
CA PRO A 44 1.25 9.03 14.22
C PRO A 44 1.57 10.47 13.82
N PHE A 45 2.18 10.67 12.65
CA PHE A 45 2.56 11.99 12.14
C PHE A 45 1.50 12.60 11.21
N LEU A 46 0.44 11.85 10.87
CA LEU A 46 -0.59 12.28 9.91
C LEU A 46 -1.29 13.56 10.35
N GLU A 47 -1.72 13.63 11.61
CA GLU A 47 -2.36 14.82 12.15
C GLU A 47 -1.43 16.03 12.13
N ARG A 48 -0.17 15.85 12.56
CA ARG A 48 0.84 16.91 12.56
C ARG A 48 1.12 17.44 11.14
N PHE A 49 1.16 16.54 10.16
CA PHE A 49 1.32 16.92 8.75
C PHE A 49 0.18 17.80 8.26
N TYR A 50 -1.07 17.45 8.58
CA TYR A 50 -2.23 18.27 8.19
C TYR A 50 -2.24 19.64 8.87
N ARG A 51 -1.65 19.79 10.07
CA ARG A 51 -1.49 21.08 10.75
C ARG A 51 -0.34 21.92 10.18
N ASN A 52 0.81 21.30 9.90
CA ASN A 52 1.98 21.97 9.32
C ASN A 52 2.76 20.99 8.42
N PRO A 53 2.52 21.03 7.10
CA PRO A 53 3.14 20.09 6.17
C PRO A 53 4.66 20.15 6.18
N ARG A 54 5.27 21.34 6.26
CA ARG A 54 6.74 21.49 6.24
C ARG A 54 7.40 20.80 7.43
N ALA A 55 6.79 20.90 8.62
CA ALA A 55 7.33 20.28 9.83
C ALA A 55 6.97 18.78 9.94
N GLY A 56 5.87 18.34 9.33
CA GLY A 56 5.37 16.96 9.42
C GLY A 56 5.74 16.04 8.26
N ALA A 57 6.18 16.57 7.11
CA ALA A 57 6.35 15.80 5.88
C ALA A 57 7.39 14.67 6.01
N LEU A 58 8.60 14.97 6.49
CA LEU A 58 9.66 13.96 6.58
C LEU A 58 9.28 12.75 7.45
N PRO A 59 8.87 12.91 8.73
CA PRO A 59 8.52 11.77 9.56
C PRO A 59 7.29 11.01 9.03
N LEU A 60 6.32 11.72 8.43
CA LEU A 60 5.18 11.10 7.76
C LEU A 60 5.61 10.17 6.63
N GLN A 61 6.45 10.67 5.71
CA GLN A 61 6.90 9.94 4.54
C GLN A 61 7.81 8.76 4.91
N LEU A 62 8.69 8.93 5.91
CA LEU A 62 9.52 7.83 6.42
C LEU A 62 8.67 6.71 7.04
N TYR A 63 7.59 7.06 7.76
CA TYR A 63 6.67 6.07 8.29
C TYR A 63 6.02 5.26 7.15
N PHE A 64 5.49 5.92 6.11
CA PHE A 64 4.92 5.23 4.95
C PHE A 64 5.93 4.29 4.27
N LEU A 65 7.17 4.76 4.09
CA LEU A 65 8.24 3.95 3.50
C LEU A 65 8.54 2.68 4.33
N LEU A 66 8.71 2.82 5.64
CA LEU A 66 8.99 1.69 6.53
C LEU A 66 7.81 0.72 6.62
N GLN A 67 6.58 1.25 6.71
CA GLN A 67 5.35 0.46 6.72
C GLN A 67 5.22 -0.37 5.43
N ARG A 68 5.64 0.17 4.28
CA ARG A 68 5.67 -0.58 3.02
C ARG A 68 6.76 -1.64 2.98
N ALA A 69 7.96 -1.32 3.47
CA ALA A 69 9.07 -2.28 3.55
C ALA A 69 8.70 -3.49 4.44
N GLN A 70 8.05 -3.26 5.57
CA GLN A 70 7.55 -4.33 6.45
C GLN A 70 6.50 -5.21 5.78
N GLN A 71 5.54 -4.61 5.07
CA GLN A 71 4.54 -5.37 4.29
C GLN A 71 5.21 -6.26 3.23
N LEU A 72 6.20 -5.74 2.50
CA LEU A 72 6.93 -6.50 1.50
C LEU A 72 7.74 -7.65 2.11
N ALA A 73 8.36 -7.44 3.27
CA ALA A 73 9.08 -8.49 3.99
C ALA A 73 8.15 -9.63 4.42
N ALA A 74 6.97 -9.30 4.96
CA ALA A 74 5.97 -10.29 5.36
C ALA A 74 5.46 -11.15 4.19
N LEU A 75 5.26 -10.53 3.01
CA LEU A 75 4.82 -11.24 1.80
C LEU A 75 5.88 -12.23 1.30
N LYS A 76 7.17 -11.82 1.32
CA LYS A 76 8.28 -12.72 0.96
C LYS A 76 8.39 -13.94 1.88
N GLN A 77 8.04 -13.78 3.15
CA GLN A 77 8.09 -14.87 4.12
C GLN A 77 6.90 -15.83 4.01
N ALA A 78 5.75 -15.38 3.51
CA ALA A 78 4.60 -16.24 3.24
C ALA A 78 4.76 -17.11 1.98
N ASP A 79 5.68 -16.73 1.07
CA ASP A 79 6.02 -17.46 -0.16
C ASP A 79 7.08 -18.57 0.06
N LEU A 80 7.68 -18.67 1.26
CA LEU A 80 8.66 -19.70 1.68
C LEU A 80 7.97 -20.83 2.46
#